data_AF-A0A918XB90-F1
#
_entry.id   AF-A0A918XB90-F1
#
_cell.length_a   1.000
_cell.length_b   1.000
_cell.length_c   1.000
_cell.angle_alpha   90.00
_cell.angle_beta   90.00
_cell.angle_gamma   90.00
#
_symmetry.space_group_name_H-M   'P 1'
#
loop_
_entity.id
_entity.type
_entity.pdbx_description
1 polymer ?
#
loop_
_entity_poly.entity_id
_entity_poly.type
_entity_poly.pdbx_seq_one_letter_code
_entity_poly.pdbx_strand_id
1 'polypeptide(L)'
;MHTLDEGRRFAEYVEWQKQGAWVVLWGPYTRCFWAFACWPVVPSEGVVIRAEDPDTLYSEMRYVERMHGYLWWRYGRGRARVPRPRPSA
;
A
#
# COMPACT_ATOMS: atom_id res chain seq x y z
N MET A 1 10.10 14.33 14.03
CA MET A 1 8.77 14.26 14.67
C MET A 1 7.84 15.16 13.88
N HIS A 2 6.97 14.59 13.05
CA HIS A 2 6.05 15.38 12.22
C HIS A 2 4.99 16.04 13.10
N THR A 3 4.65 17.28 12.78
CA THR A 3 3.46 17.90 13.36
C THR A 3 2.20 17.16 12.88
N LEU A 4 1.09 17.25 13.63
CA LEU A 4 -0.14 16.51 13.30
C LEU A 4 -0.63 16.84 11.88
N ASP A 5 -0.51 18.11 11.46
CA ASP A 5 -0.90 18.57 10.13
C ASP A 5 0.06 18.08 9.03
N GLU A 6 1.36 18.00 9.30
CA GLU A 6 2.33 17.44 8.36
C GLU A 6 2.07 15.96 8.08
N GLY A 7 1.83 15.16 9.12
CA GLY A 7 1.54 13.74 8.99
C GLY A 7 0.27 13.49 8.17
N ARG A 8 -0.80 14.24 8.46
CA ARG A 8 -2.04 14.15 7.70
C ARG A 8 -1.83 14.51 6.22
N ARG A 9 -1.19 15.64 5.94
CA ARG A 9 -0.94 16.10 4.55
C ARG A 9 -0.10 15.10 3.76
N PHE A 10 0.89 14.49 4.41
CA PHE A 10 1.71 13.45 3.77
C PHE A 10 0.86 12.22 3.41
N ALA A 11 0.03 11.75 4.33
CA ALA A 11 -0.86 10.60 4.07
C ALA A 11 -1.80 10.88 2.87
N GLU A 12 -2.45 12.04 2.85
CA GLU A 12 -3.31 12.49 1.75
C GLU A 12 -2.54 12.56 0.41
N TYR A 13 -1.31 13.11 0.44
CA TYR A 13 -0.45 13.20 -0.74
C TYR A 13 -0.07 11.82 -1.29
N VAL A 14 0.32 10.87 -0.43
CA VAL A 14 0.70 9.52 -0.86
C VAL A 14 -0.51 8.79 -1.45
N GLU A 15 -1.68 8.88 -0.81
CA GLU A 15 -2.91 8.26 -1.32
C GLU A 15 -3.27 8.80 -2.71
N TRP A 16 -3.22 10.13 -2.90
CA TRP A 16 -3.42 10.76 -4.20
C TRP A 16 -2.38 10.28 -5.24
N GLN A 17 -1.09 10.26 -4.87
CA GLN A 17 0.01 9.80 -5.72
C GLN A 17 -0.19 8.34 -6.18
N LYS A 18 -0.70 7.48 -5.29
CA LYS A 18 -0.93 6.06 -5.54
C LYS A 18 -2.24 5.77 -6.27
N GLN A 19 -3.06 6.80 -6.55
CA GLN A 19 -4.31 6.73 -7.32
C GLN A 19 -5.29 5.67 -6.77
N GLY A 20 -5.48 5.66 -5.45
CA GLY A 20 -6.43 4.74 -4.79
C GLY A 20 -5.98 3.28 -4.74
N ALA A 21 -4.78 2.95 -5.21
CA ALA A 21 -4.18 1.63 -5.00
C ALA A 21 -3.85 1.38 -3.51
N TRP A 22 -3.56 2.44 -2.78
CA TRP A 22 -3.31 2.41 -1.35
C TRP A 22 -4.24 3.41 -0.66
N VAL A 23 -4.80 3.01 0.48
CA VAL A 23 -5.40 3.94 1.44
C VAL A 23 -4.38 4.21 2.52
N VAL A 24 -4.10 5.49 2.80
CA VAL A 24 -3.04 5.87 3.75
C VAL A 24 -3.62 6.76 4.85
N LEU A 25 -3.38 6.37 6.10
CA LEU A 25 -3.87 7.08 7.28
C LEU A 25 -2.71 7.51 8.17
N TRP A 26 -2.80 8.71 8.72
CA TRP A 26 -1.95 9.17 9.82
C TRP A 26 -2.69 9.01 11.14
N GLY A 27 -2.12 8.24 12.07
CA GLY A 27 -2.62 8.10 13.42
C GLY A 27 -2.08 9.21 14.32
N PRO A 28 -2.86 10.25 14.69
CA PRO A 28 -2.35 11.36 15.48
C PRO A 28 -1.92 10.95 16.90
N TYR A 29 -2.60 9.94 17.47
CA TYR A 29 -2.28 9.39 18.79
C TYR A 29 -1.03 8.52 18.75
N THR A 30 -0.95 7.60 17.79
CA THR A 30 0.18 6.65 17.66
C THR A 30 1.40 7.25 16.99
N ARG A 31 1.26 8.42 16.35
CA ARG A 31 2.27 9.06 15.50
C ARG A 31 2.84 8.09 14.46
N CYS A 32 1.96 7.25 13.91
CA CYS A 32 2.30 6.25 12.90
C CYS A 32 1.45 6.44 11.65
N PHE A 33 2.06 6.18 10.50
CA PHE A 33 1.37 5.94 9.24
C PHE A 33 0.88 4.51 9.13
N TRP A 34 -0.27 4.35 8.51
CA TRP A 34 -0.88 3.08 8.16
C TRP A 34 -1.22 3.08 6.68
N ALA A 35 -0.79 2.07 5.94
CA ALA A 35 -1.11 1.93 4.53
C ALA A 35 -1.77 0.58 4.25
N PHE A 36 -2.91 0.61 3.57
CA PHE A 36 -3.73 -0.54 3.22
C PHE A 36 -3.73 -0.72 1.72
N ALA A 37 -3.34 -1.91 1.23
CA ALA A 37 -3.33 -2.19 -0.20
C ALA A 37 -4.73 -2.55 -0.70
N CYS A 38 -5.21 -1.89 -1.75
CA CYS A 38 -6.57 -2.01 -2.28
C CYS A 38 -6.66 -2.58 -3.71
N TRP A 39 -5.57 -3.14 -4.26
CA TRP A 39 -5.60 -3.74 -5.59
C TRP A 39 -5.95 -5.25 -5.56
N PRO A 40 -6.58 -5.80 -6.61
CA PRO A 40 -7.11 -7.18 -6.64
C PRO A 40 -6.05 -8.30 -6.64
N VAL A 41 -4.76 -7.99 -6.72
CA VAL A 41 -3.66 -8.98 -6.68
C VAL A 41 -3.02 -9.10 -5.28
N VAL A 42 -3.48 -8.29 -4.32
CA VAL A 42 -3.08 -8.43 -2.91
C VAL A 42 -3.53 -9.81 -2.39
N PRO A 43 -2.75 -10.46 -1.51
CA PRO A 43 -3.16 -11.70 -0.83
C PRO A 43 -4.59 -11.60 -0.26
N SER A 44 -5.30 -12.73 -0.19
CA SER A 44 -6.68 -12.80 0.34
C SER A 44 -6.81 -12.27 1.78
N GLU A 45 -5.73 -12.27 2.53
CA GLU A 45 -5.64 -11.75 3.91
C GLU A 45 -5.52 -10.21 3.96
N GLY A 46 -5.31 -9.55 2.81
CA GLY A 46 -4.97 -8.13 2.73
C GLY A 46 -3.51 -7.85 3.10
N VAL A 47 -3.04 -6.64 2.81
CA VAL A 47 -1.71 -6.18 3.27
C VAL A 47 -1.87 -4.83 3.95
N VAL A 48 -1.34 -4.75 5.17
CA VAL A 48 -1.30 -3.55 6.00
C VAL A 48 0.13 -3.28 6.41
N ILE A 49 0.56 -2.04 6.23
CA ILE A 49 1.88 -1.56 6.65
C ILE A 49 1.68 -0.54 7.76
N ARG A 50 2.49 -0.62 8.81
CA ARG A 50 2.65 0.40 9.84
C ARG A 50 4.07 0.96 9.75
N ALA A 51 4.22 2.28 9.76
CA ALA A 51 5.53 2.94 9.82
C ALA A 51 5.47 4.21 10.67
N GLU A 52 6.57 4.57 11.34
CA GLU A 52 6.65 5.79 12.16
C GLU A 52 7.08 7.01 11.34
N ASP A 53 7.73 6.78 10.20
CA ASP A 53 8.24 7.82 9.32
C ASP A 53 7.82 7.60 7.84
N PRO A 54 7.76 8.69 7.06
CA PRO A 54 7.41 8.67 5.64
C PRO A 54 8.28 7.76 4.76
N ASP A 55 9.58 7.73 5.01
CA ASP A 55 10.55 7.06 4.14
C ASP A 55 10.45 5.53 4.29
N THR A 56 10.30 5.07 5.54
CA THR A 56 10.00 3.67 5.86
C THR A 56 8.67 3.26 5.25
N LEU A 57 7.61 4.08 5.40
CA LEU A 57 6.30 3.79 4.80
C LEU A 57 6.44 3.59 3.28
N TYR A 58 7.13 4.52 2.61
CA TYR A 58 7.29 4.48 1.17
C TYR A 58 8.11 3.27 0.72
N SER A 59 9.18 2.94 1.45
CA SER A 59 10.05 1.79 1.17
C SER A 59 9.31 0.47 1.29
N GLU A 60 8.53 0.29 2.36
CA GLU A 60 7.71 -0.89 2.58
C GLU A 60 6.59 -1.01 1.54
N MET A 61 5.92 0.08 1.20
CA MET A 61 4.91 0.09 0.13
C MET A 61 5.53 -0.37 -1.20
N ARG A 62 6.71 0.13 -1.55
CA ARG A 62 7.45 -0.28 -2.76
C ARG A 62 7.89 -1.73 -2.71
N TYR A 63 8.25 -2.23 -1.53
CA TYR A 63 8.59 -3.64 -1.34
C TYR A 63 7.35 -4.52 -1.60
N VAL A 64 6.21 -4.23 -0.97
CA VAL A 64 4.94 -4.93 -1.19
C VAL A 64 4.51 -4.87 -2.65
N GLU A 65 4.63 -3.70 -3.29
CA GLU A 65 4.30 -3.54 -4.71
C GLU A 65 5.12 -4.50 -5.60
N ARG A 66 6.43 -4.66 -5.33
CA ARG A 66 7.29 -5.60 -6.07
C ARG A 66 6.91 -7.04 -5.78
N MET A 67 6.71 -7.40 -4.51
CA MET A 67 6.38 -8.75 -4.09
C MET A 67 5.06 -9.27 -4.69
N HIS A 68 4.08 -8.38 -4.85
CA HIS A 68 2.73 -8.76 -5.29
C HIS A 68 2.38 -8.34 -6.71
N GLY A 69 3.39 -8.12 -7.56
CA GLY A 69 3.18 -7.90 -9.00
C GLY A 69 2.36 -6.64 -9.32
N TYR A 70 2.50 -5.59 -8.50
CA TYR A 70 1.72 -4.37 -8.61
C TYR A 70 1.78 -3.71 -9.98
N LEU A 71 2.99 -3.58 -10.55
CA LEU A 71 3.18 -2.96 -11.86
C LEU A 71 2.53 -3.77 -12.97
N TRP A 72 2.52 -5.10 -12.83
CA TRP A 72 1.82 -5.98 -13.76
C TRP A 72 0.31 -5.76 -13.68
N TRP A 73 -0.27 -5.67 -12.48
CA TRP A 73 -1.68 -5.32 -12.31
C TRP A 73 -2.01 -3.92 -12.89
N ARG A 74 -1.20 -2.92 -12.55
CA ARG A 74 -1.48 -1.51 -12.85
C ARG A 74 -1.28 -1.14 -14.31
N TYR A 75 -0.29 -1.74 -14.98
CA TYR A 75 0.12 -1.34 -16.33
C TYR A 75 0.06 -2.48 -17.37
N GLY A 76 -0.13 -3.73 -16.92
CA GLY A 76 -0.32 -4.88 -17.81
C GLY A 76 -1.66 -4.81 -18.53
N ARG A 77 -1.73 -4.07 -19.63
CA ARG A 77 -2.87 -4.11 -20.55
C ARG A 77 -3.06 -5.53 -21.10
N GLY A 78 -4.06 -6.24 -20.59
CA GLY A 78 -4.77 -7.33 -21.29
C GLY A 78 -4.42 -8.76 -20.86
N ARG A 79 -5.39 -9.43 -20.22
CA ARG A 79 -5.56 -10.90 -20.17
C ARG A 79 -4.39 -11.77 -19.67
N ALA A 80 -3.92 -11.59 -18.44
CA ALA A 80 -3.41 -12.76 -17.72
C ALA A 80 -4.32 -13.06 -16.53
N ARG A 81 -4.87 -14.27 -16.52
CA ARG A 81 -5.51 -14.87 -15.36
C ARG A 81 -4.61 -14.59 -14.15
N VAL A 82 -5.19 -14.00 -13.10
CA VAL A 82 -4.66 -14.12 -11.75
C VAL A 82 -4.26 -15.59 -11.57
N PRO A 83 -3.00 -15.95 -11.28
CA PRO A 83 -2.68 -17.30 -10.90
C PRO A 83 -3.51 -17.59 -9.65
N ARG A 84 -4.54 -18.43 -9.77
CA ARG A 84 -5.23 -18.91 -8.57
C ARG A 84 -4.17 -19.66 -7.75
N PRO A 85 -3.99 -19.35 -6.45
CA PRO A 85 -3.18 -20.20 -5.60
C PRO A 85 -3.74 -21.62 -5.70
N ARG A 86 -2.86 -22.60 -5.98
CA ARG A 86 -3.27 -24.01 -6.02
C ARG A 86 -3.85 -24.35 -4.65
N PRO A 87 -5.04 -24.96 -4.56
CA PRO A 87 -5.49 -25.49 -3.28
C PRO A 87 -4.48 -26.55 -2.84
N SER A 88 -4.01 -26.42 -1.60
CA SER A 88 -3.22 -27.47 -0.95
C SER A 88 -4.05 -28.76 -0.95
N ALA A 89 -3.46 -29.83 -1.48
CA ALA A 89 -4.01 -31.18 -1.47
C ALA A 89 -3.99 -31.78 -0.05
#